data_AF-A0A8H5DRC4-F1
#
_entry.id   AF-A0A8H5DRC4-F1
#
_cell.length_a   1.000
_cell.length_b   1.000
_cell.length_c   1.000
_cell.angle_alpha   90.00
_cell.angle_beta   90.00
_cell.angle_gamma   90.00
#
_symmetry.space_group_name_H-M   'P 1'
#
loop_
_entity.id
_entity.type
_entity.pdbx_description
1 polymer ?
#
loop_
_entity_poly.entity_id
_entity_poly.type
_entity_poly.pdbx_seq_one_letter_code
_entity_poly.pdbx_strand_id
1 'polypeptide(L)'
;MKSLTRIAIAAALAVSHPTSYCNGKSNKMCYTWAVPSSTASSNSGNLFIRIQAPVEYQWVSLGTGDKMSGSTMFVIYQDGTGNVTLSTRMGHGHEMPEHSHMRSVRLIEGSGVMNKTVVANIHCGDLGNMRFKGSNHWISAWKTGSSLHTTDIDADIEEHDGHNSFSVDFSSAVVNSNSNPFIHMTTAIPSGAASGGGGEGNISTIHGIIMSVVFLLGYPLGSLLMPIIGKWFIHATWQMIVFIGMWAGFVTGKLAADRSGDHQRRTGISHAHSWYGRALMILGIVNGGLGLQLAGASMKLIIGYSVVGLVTFLMYTAGAVRKMLRGPKKHQHEPLKYNGSYSAVALI
;
A
#
# COMPACT_ATOMS: atom_id res chain seq x y z
N MET A 1 -43.91 53.98 7.16
CA MET A 1 -43.92 52.66 6.48
C MET A 1 -42.50 52.33 6.06
N LYS A 2 -41.79 51.46 6.78
CA LYS A 2 -40.44 51.00 6.40
C LYS A 2 -40.59 49.67 5.66
N SER A 3 -40.16 49.64 4.41
CA SER A 3 -40.20 48.45 3.55
C SER A 3 -39.21 47.40 4.06
N LEU A 4 -39.70 46.19 4.36
CA LEU A 4 -38.87 45.05 4.74
C LEU A 4 -38.46 44.31 3.47
N THR A 5 -37.21 44.48 3.05
CA THR A 5 -36.59 43.69 1.99
C THR A 5 -36.40 42.25 2.49
N ARG A 6 -37.15 41.30 1.92
CA ARG A 6 -36.99 39.86 2.20
C ARG A 6 -35.70 39.37 1.52
N ILE A 7 -34.72 38.99 2.33
CA ILE A 7 -33.53 38.25 1.86
C ILE A 7 -33.98 36.81 1.59
N ALA A 8 -34.01 36.41 0.33
CA ALA A 8 -34.16 35.01 -0.05
C ALA A 8 -32.84 34.29 0.21
N ILE A 9 -32.79 33.45 1.24
CA ILE A 9 -31.69 32.51 1.44
C ILE A 9 -31.89 31.39 0.42
N ALA A 10 -31.10 31.38 -0.65
CA ALA A 10 -31.01 30.23 -1.53
C ALA A 10 -30.34 29.09 -0.75
N ALA A 11 -31.14 28.13 -0.27
CA ALA A 11 -30.60 26.87 0.24
C ALA A 11 -29.88 26.18 -0.93
N ALA A 12 -28.57 25.99 -0.80
CA ALA A 12 -27.83 25.14 -1.73
C ALA A 12 -28.43 23.73 -1.62
N LEU A 13 -29.11 23.27 -2.68
CA LEU A 13 -29.55 21.89 -2.78
C LEU A 13 -28.29 21.02 -2.71
N ALA A 14 -28.12 20.28 -1.61
CA ALA A 14 -27.08 19.28 -1.49
C ALA A 14 -27.31 18.25 -2.60
N VAL A 15 -26.45 18.29 -3.61
CA VAL A 15 -26.61 17.46 -4.79
C VAL A 15 -26.21 16.03 -4.40
N SER A 16 -27.19 15.13 -4.29
CA SER A 16 -26.98 13.74 -3.85
C SER A 16 -26.24 12.94 -4.92
N HIS A 17 -24.91 12.90 -4.88
CA HIS A 17 -24.10 12.21 -5.87
C HIS A 17 -23.15 11.21 -5.20
N PRO A 18 -22.86 10.08 -5.87
CA PRO A 18 -21.83 9.17 -5.42
C PRO A 18 -20.47 9.89 -5.31
N THR A 19 -19.70 9.58 -4.26
CA THR A 19 -18.34 10.09 -4.11
C THR A 19 -17.36 9.17 -4.83
N SER A 20 -16.39 9.73 -5.56
CA SER A 20 -15.41 8.96 -6.31
C SER A 20 -13.98 9.29 -5.92
N TYR A 21 -13.11 8.28 -6.00
CA TYR A 21 -11.67 8.38 -5.80
C TYR A 21 -10.93 7.65 -6.93
N CYS A 22 -9.92 8.27 -7.53
CA CYS A 22 -9.13 7.67 -8.58
C CYS A 22 -7.64 7.59 -8.21
N ASN A 23 -6.99 6.48 -8.59
CA ASN A 23 -5.58 6.23 -8.32
C ASN A 23 -4.67 6.93 -9.33
N GLY A 24 -3.64 7.62 -8.81
CA GLY A 24 -2.47 8.08 -9.55
C GLY A 24 -2.68 9.29 -10.46
N LYS A 25 -1.62 9.70 -11.17
CA LYS A 25 -1.64 10.83 -12.11
C LYS A 25 -2.42 10.53 -13.41
N SER A 26 -2.59 9.26 -13.75
CA SER A 26 -3.27 8.82 -14.97
C SER A 26 -4.77 8.58 -14.77
N ASN A 27 -5.27 8.61 -13.51
CA ASN A 27 -6.68 8.40 -13.15
C ASN A 27 -7.34 7.17 -13.82
N LYS A 28 -6.56 6.13 -14.09
CA LYS A 28 -7.04 4.97 -14.85
C LYS A 28 -8.00 4.12 -14.04
N MET A 29 -7.74 3.95 -12.75
CA MET A 29 -8.59 3.17 -11.85
C MET A 29 -9.37 4.09 -10.93
N CYS A 30 -10.68 3.95 -10.92
CA CYS A 30 -11.59 4.75 -10.09
C CYS A 30 -12.51 3.86 -9.28
N TYR A 31 -12.78 4.31 -8.07
CA TYR A 31 -13.65 3.68 -7.10
C TYR A 31 -14.72 4.69 -6.72
N THR A 32 -15.98 4.26 -6.65
CA THR A 32 -17.10 5.14 -6.34
C THR A 32 -17.96 4.50 -5.26
N TRP A 33 -18.35 5.29 -4.27
CA TRP A 33 -19.24 4.88 -3.19
C TRP A 33 -20.55 5.63 -3.26
N ALA A 34 -21.63 4.92 -2.99
CA ALA A 34 -22.95 5.50 -2.79
C ALA A 34 -23.62 4.86 -1.58
N VAL A 35 -24.01 5.72 -0.64
CA VAL A 35 -24.62 5.35 0.64
C VAL A 35 -26.09 5.78 0.59
N PRO A 36 -27.06 4.86 0.56
CA PRO A 36 -28.46 5.21 0.67
C PRO A 36 -28.74 6.06 1.91
N SER A 37 -29.60 7.06 1.78
CA SER A 37 -30.00 7.93 2.89
C SER A 37 -30.56 7.14 4.07
N SER A 38 -31.28 6.04 3.81
CA SER A 38 -31.74 5.08 4.83
C SER A 38 -30.58 4.46 5.62
N THR A 39 -29.50 4.06 4.94
CA THR A 39 -28.28 3.53 5.58
C THR A 39 -27.56 4.61 6.37
N ALA A 40 -27.42 5.83 5.83
CA ALA A 40 -26.78 6.95 6.52
C ALA A 40 -27.54 7.35 7.81
N SER A 41 -28.87 7.28 7.80
CA SER A 41 -29.72 7.57 8.96
C SER A 41 -29.68 6.47 10.02
N SER A 42 -29.78 5.20 9.61
CA SER A 42 -29.82 4.04 10.51
C SER A 42 -28.45 3.53 10.95
N ASN A 43 -27.38 3.97 10.28
CA ASN A 43 -25.99 3.54 10.50
C ASN A 43 -25.77 2.03 10.31
N SER A 44 -26.62 1.38 9.52
CA SER A 44 -26.52 -0.03 9.11
C SER A 44 -27.32 -0.23 7.83
N GLY A 45 -26.86 -1.12 6.94
CA GLY A 45 -27.59 -1.45 5.72
C GLY A 45 -26.72 -1.44 4.48
N ASN A 46 -27.35 -1.13 3.34
CA ASN A 46 -26.74 -1.29 2.03
C ASN A 46 -25.67 -0.23 1.76
N LEU A 47 -24.62 -0.65 1.06
CA LEU A 47 -23.58 0.19 0.48
C LEU A 47 -23.38 -0.22 -0.98
N PHE A 48 -23.33 0.75 -1.87
CA PHE A 48 -23.04 0.51 -3.28
C PHE A 48 -21.62 0.96 -3.59
N ILE A 49 -20.85 0.07 -4.24
CA ILE A 49 -19.47 0.31 -4.65
C ILE A 49 -19.39 0.09 -6.16
N ARG A 50 -18.71 0.97 -6.87
CA ARG A 50 -18.33 0.76 -8.27
C ARG A 50 -16.82 0.77 -8.38
N ILE A 51 -16.28 -0.25 -9.05
CA ILE A 51 -14.86 -0.34 -9.41
C ILE A 51 -14.77 -0.20 -10.92
N GLN A 52 -13.89 0.68 -11.37
CA GLN A 52 -13.63 0.95 -12.78
C GLN A 52 -12.13 0.87 -13.04
N ALA A 53 -11.73 0.09 -14.05
CA ALA A 53 -10.34 0.00 -14.48
C ALA A 53 -10.23 -0.34 -15.98
N PRO A 54 -9.17 0.06 -16.69
CA PRO A 54 -8.92 -0.39 -18.05
C PRO A 54 -8.68 -1.89 -18.12
N VAL A 55 -8.94 -2.50 -19.27
CA VAL A 55 -8.73 -3.94 -19.52
C VAL A 55 -7.26 -4.39 -19.51
N GLU A 56 -6.31 -3.45 -19.37
CA GLU A 56 -4.87 -3.71 -19.27
C GLU A 56 -4.43 -4.25 -17.89
N TYR A 57 -5.34 -4.23 -16.91
CA TYR A 57 -5.11 -4.83 -15.60
C TYR A 57 -5.59 -6.27 -15.61
N GLN A 58 -4.72 -7.17 -15.14
CA GLN A 58 -5.03 -8.58 -14.96
C GLN A 58 -6.15 -8.75 -13.91
N TRP A 59 -5.98 -8.07 -12.78
CA TRP A 59 -6.98 -7.96 -11.72
C TRP A 59 -6.86 -6.60 -10.99
N VAL A 60 -7.97 -6.14 -10.43
CA VAL A 60 -8.05 -4.93 -9.59
C VAL A 60 -8.84 -5.24 -8.34
N SER A 61 -8.46 -4.62 -7.22
CA SER A 61 -9.14 -4.84 -5.93
C SER A 61 -9.38 -3.55 -5.16
N LEU A 62 -10.45 -3.58 -4.37
CA LEU A 62 -10.72 -2.62 -3.32
C LEU A 62 -10.89 -3.38 -2.00
N GLY A 63 -10.27 -2.89 -0.93
CA GLY A 63 -10.35 -3.49 0.40
C GLY A 63 -10.73 -2.48 1.47
N THR A 64 -11.46 -2.93 2.48
CA THR A 64 -11.81 -2.12 3.66
C THR A 64 -10.62 -1.97 4.61
N GLY A 65 -10.52 -0.86 5.34
CA GLY A 65 -9.47 -0.65 6.33
C GLY A 65 -8.20 -0.04 5.75
N ASP A 66 -7.12 -0.05 6.53
CA ASP A 66 -5.85 0.64 6.24
C ASP A 66 -4.72 -0.31 5.81
N LYS A 67 -4.96 -1.62 5.83
CA LYS A 67 -3.98 -2.67 5.53
C LYS A 67 -4.65 -3.96 5.07
N MET A 68 -3.87 -4.87 4.52
CA MET A 68 -4.35 -6.15 3.98
C MET A 68 -4.95 -7.07 5.06
N SER A 69 -4.27 -7.21 6.20
CA SER A 69 -4.72 -8.04 7.32
C SER A 69 -5.98 -7.47 8.00
N GLY A 70 -7.04 -8.27 8.06
CA GLY A 70 -8.35 -7.88 8.56
C GLY A 70 -9.23 -7.17 7.53
N SER A 71 -8.78 -7.04 6.28
CA SER A 71 -9.54 -6.39 5.21
C SER A 71 -10.53 -7.35 4.55
N THR A 72 -11.77 -6.86 4.36
CA THR A 72 -12.71 -7.42 3.38
C THR A 72 -12.35 -6.86 2.02
N MET A 73 -12.02 -7.75 1.07
CA MET A 73 -11.55 -7.38 -0.26
C MET A 73 -12.56 -7.78 -1.34
N PHE A 74 -12.70 -6.89 -2.32
CA PHE A 74 -13.47 -7.08 -3.54
C PHE A 74 -12.49 -7.13 -4.70
N VAL A 75 -12.13 -8.34 -5.13
CA VAL A 75 -11.21 -8.56 -6.25
C VAL A 75 -12.04 -8.76 -7.51
N ILE A 76 -11.71 -8.04 -8.57
CA ILE A 76 -12.36 -8.14 -9.87
C ILE A 76 -11.37 -8.48 -10.97
N TYR A 77 -11.80 -9.32 -11.90
CA TYR A 77 -11.08 -9.66 -13.12
C TYR A 77 -12.08 -9.99 -14.23
N GLN A 78 -11.63 -9.93 -15.49
CA GLN A 78 -12.51 -10.22 -16.63
C GLN A 78 -12.74 -11.74 -16.71
N ASP A 79 -13.96 -12.12 -17.07
CA ASP A 79 -14.37 -13.52 -17.13
C ASP A 79 -13.98 -14.21 -18.45
N GLY A 80 -13.51 -13.44 -19.43
CA GLY A 80 -13.15 -13.91 -20.78
C GLY A 80 -14.29 -13.85 -21.80
N THR A 81 -15.52 -13.53 -21.40
CA THR A 81 -16.70 -13.44 -22.26
C THR A 81 -17.26 -12.01 -22.40
N GLY A 82 -16.53 -11.03 -21.88
CA GLY A 82 -16.95 -9.62 -21.86
C GLY A 82 -17.71 -9.22 -20.59
N ASN A 83 -17.71 -10.09 -19.58
CA ASN A 83 -18.26 -9.83 -18.26
C ASN A 83 -17.14 -9.76 -17.20
N VAL A 84 -17.52 -9.57 -15.94
CA VAL A 84 -16.60 -9.41 -14.82
C VAL A 84 -16.89 -10.48 -13.77
N THR A 85 -15.83 -11.11 -13.28
CA THR A 85 -15.87 -11.99 -12.11
C THR A 85 -15.58 -11.16 -10.87
N LEU A 86 -16.42 -11.31 -9.84
CA LEU A 86 -16.22 -10.72 -8.53
C LEU A 86 -15.89 -11.81 -7.52
N SER A 87 -14.71 -11.72 -6.93
CA SER A 87 -14.28 -12.58 -5.84
C SER A 87 -14.18 -11.77 -4.55
N THR A 88 -15.02 -12.09 -3.57
CA THR A 88 -14.89 -11.58 -2.20
C THR A 88 -13.83 -12.36 -1.44
N ARG A 89 -12.89 -11.67 -0.79
CA ARG A 89 -11.76 -12.30 -0.08
C ARG A 89 -11.53 -11.69 1.29
N MET A 90 -10.87 -12.44 2.16
CA MET A 90 -10.48 -11.97 3.49
C MET A 90 -8.96 -11.97 3.64
N GLY A 91 -8.38 -10.83 3.99
CA GLY A 91 -6.95 -10.73 4.22
C GLY A 91 -6.57 -11.19 5.62
N HIS A 92 -5.64 -12.14 5.71
CA HIS A 92 -5.12 -12.66 6.99
C HIS A 92 -3.68 -12.18 7.28
N GLY A 93 -3.10 -11.41 6.36
CA GLY A 93 -1.69 -11.01 6.40
C GLY A 93 -1.23 -10.63 4.99
N HIS A 94 0.06 -10.85 4.73
CA HIS A 94 0.71 -10.71 3.43
C HIS A 94 0.81 -12.05 2.71
N GLU A 95 -0.31 -12.76 2.69
CA GLU A 95 -0.47 -14.03 2.01
C GLU A 95 -1.58 -13.85 0.98
N MET A 96 -1.55 -14.64 -0.09
CA MET A 96 -2.60 -14.56 -1.10
C MET A 96 -3.96 -14.76 -0.40
N PRO A 97 -4.87 -13.77 -0.47
CA PRO A 97 -6.13 -13.89 0.21
C PRO A 97 -6.97 -14.94 -0.53
N GLU A 98 -7.61 -15.82 0.22
CA GLU A 98 -8.52 -16.84 -0.30
C GLU A 98 -9.94 -16.27 -0.40
N HIS A 99 -10.73 -16.88 -1.29
CA HIS A 99 -12.13 -16.54 -1.38
C HIS A 99 -12.87 -16.82 -0.07
N SER A 100 -13.69 -15.86 0.31
CA SER A 100 -14.60 -15.98 1.43
C SER A 100 -15.96 -15.53 0.96
N HIS A 101 -16.91 -16.46 0.88
CA HIS A 101 -18.22 -16.19 0.34
C HIS A 101 -19.02 -15.21 1.23
N MET A 102 -19.32 -14.02 0.69
CA MET A 102 -20.11 -12.99 1.37
C MET A 102 -21.50 -12.88 0.75
N ARG A 103 -22.51 -13.54 1.36
CA ARG A 103 -23.89 -13.60 0.85
C ARG A 103 -24.54 -12.24 0.56
N SER A 104 -24.13 -11.21 1.27
CA SER A 104 -24.66 -9.85 1.13
C SER A 104 -23.99 -9.05 -0.01
N VAL A 105 -22.94 -9.60 -0.63
CA VAL A 105 -22.16 -8.95 -1.68
C VAL A 105 -22.44 -9.63 -3.02
N ARG A 106 -22.81 -8.84 -4.03
CA ARG A 106 -23.04 -9.34 -5.39
C ARG A 106 -22.80 -8.28 -6.44
N LEU A 107 -22.47 -8.71 -7.65
CA LEU A 107 -22.53 -7.86 -8.83
C LEU A 107 -23.98 -7.47 -9.13
N ILE A 108 -24.17 -6.24 -9.58
CA ILE A 108 -25.47 -5.71 -10.01
C ILE A 108 -25.37 -5.15 -11.43
N GLU A 109 -26.52 -4.82 -12.00
CA GLU A 109 -26.68 -4.33 -13.37
C GLU A 109 -25.71 -3.19 -13.73
N GLY A 110 -25.24 -3.19 -14.98
CA GLY A 110 -24.22 -2.27 -15.49
C GLY A 110 -22.78 -2.70 -15.20
N SER A 111 -22.57 -3.90 -14.63
CA SER A 111 -21.26 -4.56 -14.58
C SER A 111 -20.95 -5.23 -15.91
N GLY A 112 -19.67 -5.24 -16.30
CA GLY A 112 -19.23 -5.82 -17.57
C GLY A 112 -17.97 -5.15 -18.10
N VAL A 113 -17.54 -5.59 -19.30
CA VAL A 113 -16.45 -4.95 -20.04
C VAL A 113 -17.06 -4.07 -21.14
N MET A 114 -16.83 -2.77 -21.07
CA MET A 114 -17.35 -1.77 -22.02
C MET A 114 -16.28 -0.74 -22.34
N ASN A 115 -16.11 -0.35 -23.61
CA ASN A 115 -15.15 0.69 -24.02
C ASN A 115 -13.73 0.47 -23.46
N LYS A 116 -13.19 -0.76 -23.57
CA LYS A 116 -11.88 -1.16 -23.01
C LYS A 116 -11.73 -0.90 -21.51
N THR A 117 -12.85 -0.87 -20.80
CA THR A 117 -12.94 -0.63 -19.37
C THR A 117 -13.74 -1.75 -18.73
N VAL A 118 -13.19 -2.33 -17.68
CA VAL A 118 -13.86 -3.25 -16.77
C VAL A 118 -14.63 -2.41 -15.75
N VAL A 119 -15.93 -2.68 -15.63
CA VAL A 119 -16.81 -2.03 -14.65
C VAL A 119 -17.45 -3.10 -13.78
N ALA A 120 -17.28 -2.99 -12.47
CA ALA A 120 -17.98 -3.80 -11.49
C ALA A 120 -18.84 -2.89 -10.61
N ASN A 121 -20.16 -2.95 -10.79
CA ASN A 121 -21.11 -2.37 -9.85
C ASN A 121 -21.43 -3.45 -8.81
N ILE A 122 -21.22 -3.13 -7.54
CA ILE A 122 -21.28 -4.08 -6.43
C ILE A 122 -22.31 -3.57 -5.43
N HIS A 123 -23.30 -4.40 -5.14
CA HIS A 123 -24.17 -4.22 -3.98
C HIS A 123 -23.53 -4.92 -2.80
N CYS A 124 -23.24 -4.17 -1.74
CA CYS A 124 -22.91 -4.70 -0.43
C CYS A 124 -24.11 -4.52 0.49
N GLY A 125 -24.50 -5.56 1.22
CA GLY A 125 -25.35 -5.39 2.41
C GLY A 125 -24.52 -4.81 3.57
N ASP A 126 -24.93 -5.12 4.80
CA ASP A 126 -24.21 -4.62 5.97
C ASP A 126 -22.81 -5.28 6.08
N LEU A 127 -21.77 -4.44 6.06
CA LEU A 127 -20.37 -4.84 6.24
C LEU A 127 -19.92 -4.76 7.71
N GLY A 128 -20.81 -4.35 8.63
CA GLY A 128 -20.65 -4.38 10.09
C GLY A 128 -19.74 -3.29 10.68
N ASN A 129 -18.62 -2.97 10.02
CA ASN A 129 -17.58 -2.09 10.56
C ASN A 129 -17.49 -0.72 9.83
N MET A 130 -18.59 -0.24 9.26
CA MET A 130 -18.61 1.00 8.49
C MET A 130 -19.13 2.19 9.30
N ARG A 131 -18.45 3.33 9.15
CA ARG A 131 -18.84 4.62 9.74
C ARG A 131 -19.62 5.43 8.72
N PHE A 132 -20.93 5.26 8.65
CA PHE A 132 -21.76 5.92 7.63
C PHE A 132 -21.89 7.45 7.78
N LYS A 133 -21.52 7.99 8.95
CA LYS A 133 -21.48 9.44 9.22
C LYS A 133 -20.06 10.01 9.28
N GLY A 134 -19.05 9.30 8.78
CA GLY A 134 -17.68 9.79 8.81
C GLY A 134 -16.74 9.10 7.85
N SER A 135 -15.44 9.28 8.12
CA SER A 135 -14.38 8.77 7.28
C SER A 135 -14.08 7.28 7.54
N ASN A 136 -13.97 6.53 6.45
CA ASN A 136 -13.61 5.11 6.41
C ASN A 136 -12.31 4.95 5.63
N HIS A 137 -11.39 4.13 6.14
CA HIS A 137 -10.15 3.79 5.44
C HIS A 137 -10.41 2.72 4.40
N TRP A 138 -9.72 2.86 3.27
CA TRP A 138 -9.76 1.94 2.15
C TRP A 138 -8.34 1.71 1.64
N ILE A 139 -8.13 0.50 1.15
CA ILE A 139 -6.95 0.13 0.37
C ILE A 139 -7.40 -0.28 -1.03
N SER A 140 -6.51 -0.10 -1.99
CA SER A 140 -6.70 -0.64 -3.34
C SER A 140 -5.39 -1.25 -3.82
N ALA A 141 -5.49 -2.25 -4.68
CA ALA A 141 -4.35 -2.93 -5.26
C ALA A 141 -4.68 -3.45 -6.65
N TRP A 142 -3.67 -3.53 -7.52
CA TRP A 142 -3.85 -3.93 -8.91
C TRP A 142 -2.63 -4.67 -9.45
N LYS A 143 -2.88 -5.54 -10.43
CA LYS A 143 -1.84 -6.22 -11.21
C LYS A 143 -1.98 -5.83 -12.67
N THR A 144 -0.89 -5.39 -13.27
CA THR A 144 -0.80 -5.16 -14.71
C THR A 144 -0.52 -6.47 -15.43
N GLY A 145 -1.09 -6.64 -16.61
CA GLY A 145 -0.84 -7.83 -17.44
C GLY A 145 -2.09 -8.33 -18.17
N SER A 146 -1.92 -9.46 -18.84
CA SER A 146 -3.03 -10.15 -19.52
C SER A 146 -4.09 -10.56 -18.52
N SER A 147 -5.35 -10.39 -18.90
CA SER A 147 -6.48 -10.79 -18.06
C SER A 147 -6.50 -12.29 -17.78
N LEU A 148 -7.00 -12.66 -16.59
CA LEU A 148 -7.17 -14.04 -16.18
C LEU A 148 -8.21 -14.80 -17.03
N HIS A 149 -9.18 -14.09 -17.61
CA HIS A 149 -10.25 -14.68 -18.44
C HIS A 149 -10.90 -15.91 -17.78
N THR A 150 -11.35 -15.74 -16.54
CA THR A 150 -11.90 -16.85 -15.75
C THR A 150 -13.10 -16.42 -14.94
N THR A 151 -14.10 -17.29 -14.87
CA THR A 151 -15.27 -17.19 -13.98
C THR A 151 -15.02 -17.78 -12.59
N ASP A 152 -13.88 -18.43 -12.39
CA ASP A 152 -13.50 -19.04 -11.12
C ASP A 152 -13.23 -17.95 -10.07
N ILE A 153 -14.14 -17.83 -9.09
CA ILE A 153 -14.04 -16.87 -7.99
C ILE A 153 -12.87 -17.17 -7.05
N ASP A 154 -12.38 -18.42 -7.04
CA ASP A 154 -11.29 -18.88 -6.18
C ASP A 154 -9.93 -18.82 -6.88
N ALA A 155 -9.86 -18.29 -8.11
CA ALA A 155 -8.65 -18.30 -8.94
C ALA A 155 -7.41 -17.75 -8.23
N ASP A 156 -6.26 -18.37 -8.49
CA ASP A 156 -4.97 -17.88 -7.99
C ASP A 156 -4.63 -16.52 -8.59
N ILE A 157 -4.19 -15.59 -7.74
CA ILE A 157 -3.77 -14.24 -8.16
C ILE A 157 -2.35 -13.95 -7.68
N GLU A 158 -1.55 -13.40 -8.56
CA GLU A 158 -0.20 -12.94 -8.22
C GLU A 158 -0.22 -11.68 -7.35
N GLU A 159 0.88 -11.40 -6.67
CA GLU A 159 1.07 -10.17 -5.88
C GLU A 159 0.90 -8.92 -6.75
N HIS A 160 0.24 -7.89 -6.22
CA HIS A 160 -0.01 -6.63 -6.94
C HIS A 160 1.29 -5.91 -7.35
N ASP A 161 1.27 -5.27 -8.51
CA ASP A 161 2.36 -4.39 -8.96
C ASP A 161 2.29 -3.01 -8.28
N GLY A 162 1.08 -2.61 -7.87
CA GLY A 162 0.85 -1.33 -7.21
C GLY A 162 -0.33 -1.38 -6.26
N HIS A 163 -0.27 -0.53 -5.24
CA HIS A 163 -1.31 -0.40 -4.22
C HIS A 163 -1.42 1.05 -3.74
N ASN A 164 -2.52 1.35 -3.06
CA ASN A 164 -2.78 2.66 -2.47
C ASN A 164 -3.63 2.52 -1.20
N SER A 165 -3.49 3.48 -0.30
CA SER A 165 -4.30 3.63 0.91
C SER A 165 -4.89 5.03 0.96
N PHE A 166 -6.19 5.15 1.19
CA PHE A 166 -6.88 6.43 1.23
C PHE A 166 -8.08 6.35 2.18
N SER A 167 -8.79 7.47 2.33
CA SER A 167 -9.99 7.53 3.17
C SER A 167 -11.13 8.21 2.43
N VAL A 168 -12.35 7.74 2.66
CA VAL A 168 -13.56 8.28 2.04
C VAL A 168 -14.52 8.67 3.15
N ASP A 169 -14.97 9.93 3.13
CA ASP A 169 -16.03 10.40 4.02
C ASP A 169 -17.40 10.06 3.43
N PHE A 170 -18.11 9.15 4.09
CA PHE A 170 -19.42 8.68 3.64
C PHE A 170 -20.51 9.74 3.73
N SER A 171 -20.31 10.81 4.51
CA SER A 171 -21.24 11.96 4.52
C SER A 171 -21.35 12.65 3.15
N SER A 172 -20.32 12.55 2.31
CA SER A 172 -20.29 13.10 0.96
C SER A 172 -20.81 12.12 -0.10
N ALA A 173 -21.04 10.86 0.26
CA ALA A 173 -21.45 9.78 -0.65
C ALA A 173 -22.96 9.46 -0.56
N VAL A 174 -23.75 10.29 0.14
CA VAL A 174 -25.16 10.00 0.41
C VAL A 174 -26.02 10.18 -0.85
N VAL A 175 -26.82 9.16 -1.17
CA VAL A 175 -27.77 9.13 -2.28
C VAL A 175 -29.20 8.94 -1.80
N ASN A 176 -30.17 9.52 -2.51
CA ASN A 176 -31.58 9.55 -2.11
C ASN A 176 -32.36 8.26 -2.39
N SER A 177 -31.70 7.21 -2.89
CA SER A 177 -32.34 5.94 -3.27
C SER A 177 -31.57 4.75 -2.71
N ASN A 178 -32.29 3.66 -2.46
CA ASN A 178 -31.71 2.36 -2.10
C ASN A 178 -31.60 1.41 -3.31
N SER A 179 -31.85 1.92 -4.52
CA SER A 179 -31.66 1.19 -5.78
C SER A 179 -30.24 1.42 -6.33
N ASN A 180 -29.84 0.62 -7.33
CA ASN A 180 -28.54 0.73 -7.98
C ASN A 180 -28.28 2.16 -8.50
N PRO A 181 -27.33 2.91 -7.90
CA PRO A 181 -27.08 4.31 -8.26
C PRO A 181 -26.19 4.47 -9.49
N PHE A 182 -25.69 3.36 -10.06
CA PHE A 182 -24.67 3.37 -11.11
C PHE A 182 -25.19 3.05 -12.52
N ILE A 183 -26.49 2.78 -12.68
CA ILE A 183 -27.09 2.38 -13.97
C ILE A 183 -26.82 3.41 -15.07
N HIS A 184 -26.83 4.70 -14.73
CA HIS A 184 -26.61 5.79 -15.68
C HIS A 184 -25.19 6.37 -15.65
N MET A 185 -24.27 5.79 -14.87
CA MET A 185 -22.87 6.23 -14.85
C MET A 185 -22.11 5.67 -16.04
N THR A 186 -21.47 6.57 -16.80
CA THR A 186 -20.63 6.24 -17.95
C THR A 186 -19.25 5.71 -17.52
N THR A 187 -18.43 5.28 -18.49
CA THR A 187 -17.02 4.94 -18.26
C THR A 187 -16.09 6.17 -18.29
N ALA A 188 -16.64 7.39 -18.30
CA ALA A 188 -15.81 8.58 -18.14
C ALA A 188 -15.31 8.69 -16.69
N ILE A 189 -14.14 9.28 -16.50
CA ILE A 189 -13.63 9.59 -15.16
C ILE A 189 -14.64 10.51 -14.46
N PRO A 190 -15.11 10.19 -13.23
CA PRO A 190 -16.11 11.00 -12.56
C PRO A 190 -15.62 12.43 -12.29
N SER A 191 -16.41 13.44 -12.70
CA SER A 191 -16.14 14.84 -12.42
C SER A 191 -16.11 15.10 -10.91
N GLY A 192 -15.04 15.71 -10.41
CA GLY A 192 -14.86 15.96 -8.97
C GLY A 192 -14.36 14.76 -8.17
N ALA A 193 -13.94 13.66 -8.82
CA ALA A 193 -13.25 12.58 -8.13
C ALA A 193 -11.97 13.09 -7.45
N ALA A 194 -11.82 12.75 -6.17
CA ALA A 194 -10.55 12.96 -5.49
C ALA A 194 -9.47 12.07 -6.15
N SER A 195 -8.26 12.59 -6.30
CA SER A 195 -7.13 11.81 -6.81
C SER A 195 -5.99 11.83 -5.81
N GLY A 196 -5.30 10.69 -5.68
CA GLY A 196 -4.14 10.56 -4.81
C GLY A 196 -3.11 9.60 -5.36
N GLY A 197 -1.86 9.74 -4.90
CA GLY A 197 -0.74 8.96 -5.40
C GLY A 197 -0.77 7.52 -4.90
N GLY A 198 -0.98 6.56 -5.81
CA GLY A 198 -0.70 5.15 -5.57
C GLY A 198 0.80 4.87 -5.58
N GLY A 199 1.25 4.06 -4.63
CA GLY A 199 2.65 3.70 -4.47
C GLY A 199 3.07 2.66 -5.51
N GLU A 200 3.44 3.10 -6.71
CA GLU A 200 4.23 2.27 -7.63
C GLU A 200 5.69 2.30 -7.11
N GLY A 201 5.94 1.46 -6.11
CA GLY A 201 7.14 1.49 -5.30
C GLY A 201 8.34 0.82 -5.96
N ASN A 202 8.88 1.38 -7.05
CA ASN A 202 10.14 0.91 -7.67
C ASN A 202 11.36 0.94 -6.72
N ILE A 203 11.22 1.48 -5.51
CA ILE A 203 12.32 1.64 -4.55
C ILE A 203 12.83 0.28 -4.04
N SER A 204 11.95 -0.72 -3.90
CA SER A 204 12.37 -2.09 -3.54
C SER A 204 13.21 -2.72 -4.66
N THR A 205 12.75 -2.59 -5.91
CA THR A 205 13.49 -3.02 -7.10
C THR A 205 14.82 -2.28 -7.25
N ILE A 206 14.85 -0.97 -7.02
CA ILE A 206 16.07 -0.15 -7.03
C ILE A 206 17.06 -0.62 -5.95
N HIS A 207 16.58 -0.92 -4.74
CA HIS A 207 17.42 -1.51 -3.69
C HIS A 207 18.06 -2.82 -4.15
N GLY A 208 17.25 -3.74 -4.70
CA GLY A 208 17.73 -5.02 -5.22
C GLY A 208 18.76 -4.87 -6.33
N ILE A 209 18.53 -3.98 -7.30
CA ILE A 209 19.46 -3.72 -8.41
C ILE A 209 20.78 -3.14 -7.90
N ILE A 210 20.73 -2.10 -7.06
CA ILE A 210 21.94 -1.47 -6.51
C ILE A 210 22.76 -2.50 -5.73
N MET A 211 22.12 -3.28 -4.85
CA MET A 211 22.82 -4.28 -4.04
C MET A 211 23.39 -5.41 -4.90
N SER A 212 22.68 -5.84 -5.93
CA SER A 212 23.18 -6.87 -6.87
C SER A 212 24.42 -6.39 -7.61
N VAL A 213 24.41 -5.17 -8.15
CA VAL A 213 25.58 -4.59 -8.84
C VAL A 213 26.77 -4.45 -7.88
N VAL A 214 26.54 -3.93 -6.67
CA VAL A 214 27.58 -3.74 -5.65
C VAL A 214 28.25 -5.06 -5.27
N PHE A 215 27.46 -6.09 -4.94
CA PHE A 215 27.99 -7.35 -4.40
C PHE A 215 28.41 -8.36 -5.47
N LEU A 216 27.71 -8.46 -6.59
CA LEU A 216 28.02 -9.46 -7.62
C LEU A 216 29.05 -8.96 -8.64
N LEU A 217 29.16 -7.64 -8.83
CA LEU A 217 30.08 -7.05 -9.81
C LEU A 217 31.13 -6.17 -9.14
N GLY A 218 30.71 -5.19 -8.33
CA GLY A 218 31.58 -4.16 -7.76
C GLY A 218 32.72 -4.72 -6.90
N TYR A 219 32.38 -5.45 -5.84
CA TYR A 219 33.36 -6.03 -4.93
C TYR A 219 34.27 -7.09 -5.59
N PRO A 220 33.74 -8.06 -6.37
CA PRO A 220 34.57 -9.01 -7.11
C PRO A 220 35.53 -8.31 -8.09
N LEU A 221 35.06 -7.33 -8.86
CA LEU A 221 35.93 -6.56 -9.76
C LEU A 221 37.03 -5.84 -8.98
N GLY A 222 36.69 -5.26 -7.82
CA GLY A 222 37.66 -4.63 -6.93
C GLY A 222 38.77 -5.56 -6.48
N SER A 223 38.45 -6.83 -6.19
CA SER A 223 39.46 -7.84 -5.81
C SER A 223 40.43 -8.18 -6.94
N LEU A 224 39.99 -8.08 -8.20
CA LEU A 224 40.81 -8.34 -9.39
C LEU A 224 41.75 -7.18 -9.75
N LEU A 225 41.48 -5.95 -9.28
CA LEU A 225 42.31 -4.78 -9.58
C LEU A 225 43.75 -4.91 -9.02
N MET A 226 43.92 -5.56 -7.87
CA MET A 226 45.25 -5.75 -7.28
C MET A 226 46.11 -6.73 -8.10
N PRO A 227 45.64 -7.95 -8.43
CA PRO A 227 46.40 -8.86 -9.30
C PRO A 227 46.71 -8.32 -10.70
N ILE A 228 45.79 -7.53 -11.29
CA ILE A 228 45.93 -7.09 -12.69
C ILE A 228 46.74 -5.80 -12.82
N ILE A 229 46.46 -4.79 -11.97
CA ILE A 229 47.03 -3.45 -12.11
C ILE A 229 48.18 -3.21 -11.11
N GLY A 230 48.18 -3.92 -9.97
CA GLY A 230 49.22 -3.80 -8.93
C GLY A 230 49.24 -2.47 -8.17
N LYS A 231 48.32 -1.53 -8.45
CA LYS A 231 48.29 -0.20 -7.83
C LYS A 231 47.27 -0.14 -6.70
N TRP A 232 47.77 -0.11 -5.45
CA TRP A 232 46.93 -0.11 -4.23
C TRP A 232 45.91 1.03 -4.19
N PHE A 233 46.26 2.23 -4.67
CA PHE A 233 45.36 3.37 -4.64
C PHE A 233 44.17 3.22 -5.60
N ILE A 234 44.34 2.49 -6.72
CA ILE A 234 43.24 2.21 -7.66
C ILE A 234 42.26 1.24 -7.03
N HIS A 235 42.78 0.17 -6.41
CA HIS A 235 41.97 -0.75 -5.63
C HIS A 235 41.24 0.00 -4.50
N ALA A 236 41.95 0.77 -3.69
CA ALA A 236 41.36 1.50 -2.56
C ALA A 236 40.28 2.51 -3.00
N THR A 237 40.51 3.23 -4.10
CA THR A 237 39.53 4.18 -4.66
C THR A 237 38.28 3.45 -5.14
N TRP A 238 38.43 2.34 -5.87
CA TRP A 238 37.31 1.52 -6.31
C TRP A 238 36.52 0.94 -5.13
N GLN A 239 37.22 0.40 -4.12
CA GLN A 239 36.60 -0.11 -2.90
C GLN A 239 35.79 0.98 -2.17
N MET A 240 36.27 2.23 -2.17
CA MET A 240 35.53 3.36 -1.58
C MET A 240 34.24 3.67 -2.35
N ILE A 241 34.27 3.66 -3.69
CA ILE A 241 33.08 3.89 -4.52
C ILE A 241 32.03 2.82 -4.28
N VAL A 242 32.43 1.54 -4.30
CA VAL A 242 31.53 0.41 -4.08
C VAL A 242 30.96 0.44 -2.64
N PHE A 243 31.77 0.84 -1.65
CA PHE A 243 31.31 1.03 -0.27
C PHE A 243 30.26 2.13 -0.14
N ILE A 244 30.42 3.27 -0.82
CA ILE A 244 29.38 4.32 -0.87
C ILE A 244 28.11 3.78 -1.54
N GLY A 245 28.25 3.03 -2.64
CA GLY A 245 27.14 2.37 -3.32
C GLY A 245 26.37 1.41 -2.40
N MET A 246 27.08 0.66 -1.55
CA MET A 246 26.45 -0.20 -0.53
C MET A 246 25.60 0.61 0.46
N TRP A 247 26.08 1.77 0.94
CA TRP A 247 25.30 2.64 1.82
C TRP A 247 24.09 3.25 1.11
N ALA A 248 24.22 3.63 -0.17
CA ALA A 248 23.09 4.08 -0.97
C ALA A 248 22.03 2.98 -1.12
N GLY A 249 22.45 1.75 -1.41
CA GLY A 249 21.58 0.57 -1.42
C GLY A 249 20.90 0.34 -0.07
N PHE A 250 21.63 0.45 1.04
CA PHE A 250 21.05 0.32 2.38
C PHE A 250 19.97 1.38 2.66
N VAL A 251 20.22 2.64 2.29
CA VAL A 251 19.26 3.75 2.46
C VAL A 251 18.02 3.52 1.61
N THR A 252 18.15 3.11 0.34
CA THR A 252 16.99 2.82 -0.50
C THR A 252 16.19 1.63 0.03
N GLY A 253 16.83 0.59 0.57
CA GLY A 253 16.14 -0.53 1.22
C GLY A 253 15.36 -0.11 2.46
N LYS A 254 15.92 0.79 3.28
CA LYS A 254 15.20 1.42 4.41
C LYS A 254 13.99 2.22 3.94
N LEU A 255 14.15 3.02 2.88
CA LEU A 255 13.08 3.82 2.30
C LEU A 255 11.99 2.96 1.65
N ALA A 256 12.33 1.81 1.07
CA ALA A 256 11.36 0.83 0.60
C ALA A 256 10.53 0.32 1.79
N ALA A 257 11.20 -0.17 2.83
CA ALA A 257 10.54 -0.72 4.02
C ALA A 257 9.64 0.30 4.74
N ASP A 258 10.07 1.56 4.87
CA ASP A 258 9.28 2.59 5.54
C ASP A 258 8.09 3.08 4.67
N ARG A 259 8.18 3.00 3.33
CA ARG A 259 7.08 3.39 2.41
C ARG A 259 6.04 2.30 2.19
N SER A 260 6.44 1.03 2.27
CA SER A 260 5.49 -0.07 2.15
C SER A 260 4.47 -0.09 3.29
N GLY A 261 4.66 0.69 4.38
CA GLY A 261 3.72 0.77 5.53
C GLY A 261 3.60 -0.53 6.34
N ASP A 262 4.12 -1.62 5.80
CA ASP A 262 3.91 -2.97 6.26
C ASP A 262 4.89 -3.35 7.36
N HIS A 263 4.32 -3.55 8.54
CA HIS A 263 4.98 -4.32 9.58
C HIS A 263 4.74 -5.80 9.29
N GLN A 264 5.27 -6.29 8.17
CA GLN A 264 5.24 -7.71 7.83
C GLN A 264 5.85 -8.49 9.00
N ARG A 265 5.24 -9.63 9.36
CA ARG A 265 5.90 -10.58 10.25
C ARG A 265 7.23 -10.96 9.58
N ARG A 266 8.33 -10.59 10.22
CA ARG A 266 9.65 -10.87 9.68
C ARG A 266 9.80 -12.37 9.47
N THR A 267 9.91 -12.78 8.21
CA THR A 267 10.25 -14.16 7.86
C THR A 267 11.67 -14.47 8.34
N GLY A 268 12.00 -15.76 8.48
CA GLY A 268 13.37 -16.17 8.80
C GLY A 268 14.40 -15.59 7.82
N ILE A 269 14.03 -15.48 6.54
CA ILE A 269 14.83 -14.87 5.48
C ILE A 269 15.01 -13.36 5.71
N SER A 270 13.95 -12.64 6.10
CA SER A 270 14.04 -11.20 6.42
C SER A 270 14.99 -10.94 7.60
N HIS A 271 14.91 -11.78 8.64
CA HIS A 271 15.84 -11.74 9.76
C HIS A 271 17.28 -12.05 9.33
N ALA A 272 17.47 -13.12 8.54
CA ALA A 272 18.76 -13.51 8.02
C ALA A 272 19.37 -12.41 7.16
N HIS A 273 18.63 -11.85 6.20
CA HIS A 273 19.08 -10.75 5.34
C HIS A 273 19.48 -9.51 6.15
N SER A 274 18.69 -9.14 7.17
CA SER A 274 18.99 -7.98 8.02
C SER A 274 20.24 -8.19 8.88
N TRP A 275 20.39 -9.36 9.50
CA TRP A 275 21.58 -9.69 10.30
C TRP A 275 22.82 -9.91 9.45
N TYR A 276 22.67 -10.55 8.30
CA TYR A 276 23.73 -10.74 7.32
C TYR A 276 24.27 -9.40 6.82
N GLY A 277 23.39 -8.46 6.44
CA GLY A 277 23.80 -7.11 6.05
C GLY A 277 24.55 -6.38 7.18
N ARG A 278 24.12 -6.53 8.43
CA ARG A 278 24.83 -5.95 9.60
C ARG A 278 26.23 -6.53 9.78
N ALA A 279 26.35 -7.85 9.68
CA ALA A 279 27.64 -8.53 9.78
C ALA A 279 28.59 -8.07 8.66
N LEU A 280 28.10 -8.01 7.42
CA LEU A 280 28.89 -7.55 6.27
C LEU A 280 29.34 -6.10 6.40
N MET A 281 28.51 -5.20 6.93
CA MET A 281 28.92 -3.80 7.16
C MET A 281 30.09 -3.70 8.14
N ILE A 282 30.06 -4.47 9.24
CA ILE A 282 31.15 -4.49 10.23
C ILE A 282 32.41 -5.07 9.61
N LEU A 283 32.30 -6.21 8.94
CA LEU A 283 33.42 -6.85 8.25
C LEU A 283 34.03 -5.94 7.18
N GLY A 284 33.21 -5.18 6.44
CA GLY A 284 33.69 -4.22 5.43
C GLY A 284 34.54 -3.10 6.02
N ILE A 285 34.15 -2.53 7.16
CA ILE A 285 34.92 -1.48 7.85
C ILE A 285 36.26 -2.04 8.36
N VAL A 286 36.24 -3.22 8.98
CA VAL A 286 37.46 -3.88 9.47
C VAL A 286 38.39 -4.22 8.31
N ASN A 287 37.85 -4.77 7.22
CA ASN A 287 38.61 -5.15 6.03
C ASN A 287 39.26 -3.93 5.35
N GLY A 288 38.57 -2.79 5.28
CA GLY A 288 39.15 -1.56 4.74
C GLY A 288 40.33 -1.04 5.57
N GLY A 289 40.22 -1.09 6.90
CA GLY A 289 41.30 -0.71 7.82
C GLY A 289 42.52 -1.64 7.72
N LEU A 290 42.27 -2.94 7.72
CA LEU A 290 43.32 -3.95 7.56
C LEU A 290 44.01 -3.84 6.19
N GLY A 291 43.24 -3.58 5.13
CA GLY A 291 43.76 -3.38 3.77
C GLY A 291 44.71 -2.18 3.68
N LEU A 292 44.38 -1.07 4.34
CA LEU A 292 45.28 0.11 4.43
C LEU A 292 46.56 -0.21 5.21
N GLN A 293 46.46 -0.99 6.29
CA GLN A 293 47.61 -1.42 7.06
C GLN A 293 48.54 -2.33 6.23
N LEU A 294 47.99 -3.29 5.50
CA LEU A 294 48.74 -4.20 4.62
C LEU A 294 49.36 -3.48 3.41
N ALA A 295 48.72 -2.42 2.91
CA ALA A 295 49.25 -1.61 1.81
C ALA A 295 50.39 -0.67 2.23
N GLY A 296 50.79 -0.65 3.51
CA GLY A 296 51.83 0.24 4.03
C GLY A 296 51.40 1.71 4.04
N ALA A 297 50.10 2.00 4.15
CA ALA A 297 49.59 3.36 4.19
C ALA A 297 50.10 4.12 5.44
N SER A 298 50.23 5.45 5.32
CA SER A 298 50.70 6.27 6.44
C SER A 298 49.76 6.13 7.66
N MET A 299 50.33 6.17 8.86
CA MET A 299 49.55 6.10 10.11
C MET A 299 48.46 7.18 10.17
N LYS A 300 48.71 8.36 9.60
CA LYS A 300 47.72 9.45 9.50
C LYS A 300 46.48 9.03 8.68
N LEU A 301 46.66 8.30 7.58
CA LEU A 301 45.56 7.82 6.75
C LEU A 301 44.76 6.70 7.43
N ILE A 302 45.44 5.76 8.09
CA ILE A 302 44.78 4.68 8.83
C ILE A 302 43.93 5.25 9.98
N ILE A 303 44.49 6.19 10.74
CA ILE A 303 43.78 6.89 11.82
C ILE A 303 42.59 7.66 11.24
N GLY A 304 42.79 8.43 10.16
CA GLY A 304 41.73 9.18 9.50
C GLY A 304 40.57 8.30 9.03
N TYR A 305 40.87 7.18 8.38
CA TYR A 305 39.87 6.19 7.96
C TYR A 305 39.13 5.59 9.16
N SER A 306 39.86 5.20 10.20
CA SER A 306 39.29 4.57 11.40
C SER A 306 38.33 5.49 12.14
N VAL A 307 38.66 6.79 12.24
CA VAL A 307 37.77 7.80 12.83
C VAL A 307 36.49 7.94 12.02
N VAL A 308 36.58 8.06 10.69
CA VAL A 308 35.40 8.15 9.83
C VAL A 308 34.54 6.89 9.95
N GLY A 309 35.14 5.70 9.86
CA GLY A 309 34.43 4.43 10.00
C GLY A 309 33.72 4.29 11.35
N LEU A 310 34.38 4.70 12.44
CA LEU A 310 33.78 4.71 13.78
C LEU A 310 32.59 5.67 13.86
N VAL A 311 32.73 6.90 13.36
CA VAL A 311 31.65 7.90 13.37
C VAL A 311 30.45 7.40 12.57
N THR A 312 30.67 6.83 11.38
CA THR A 312 29.59 6.25 10.57
C THR A 312 28.87 5.11 11.28
N PHE A 313 29.62 4.21 11.94
CA PHE A 313 29.04 3.12 12.72
C PHE A 313 28.25 3.62 13.94
N LEU A 314 28.75 4.63 14.65
CA LEU A 314 28.05 5.25 15.78
C LEU A 314 26.75 5.94 15.35
N MET A 315 26.75 6.65 14.21
CA MET A 315 25.52 7.24 13.66
C MET A 315 24.47 6.17 13.32
N TYR A 316 24.91 5.07 12.72
CA TYR A 316 24.03 3.94 12.41
C TYR A 316 23.42 3.32 13.67
N THR A 317 24.25 3.00 14.68
CA THR A 317 23.80 2.38 15.94
C THR A 317 22.89 3.32 16.72
N ALA A 318 23.20 4.61 16.80
CA ALA A 318 22.35 5.62 17.42
C ALA A 318 20.97 5.70 16.73
N GLY A 319 20.93 5.67 15.39
CA GLY A 319 19.67 5.63 14.63
C GLY A 319 18.85 4.37 14.90
N ALA A 320 19.50 3.20 15.02
CA ALA A 320 18.84 1.94 15.34
C ALA A 320 18.29 1.94 16.78
N VAL A 321 19.07 2.40 17.76
CA VAL A 321 18.68 2.52 19.16
C VAL A 321 17.54 3.52 19.32
N ARG A 322 17.60 4.70 18.68
CA ARG A 322 16.52 5.69 18.69
C ARG A 322 15.20 5.11 18.15
N LYS A 323 15.25 4.25 17.13
CA LYS A 323 14.07 3.55 16.59
C LYS A 323 13.52 2.53 17.59
N MET A 324 14.37 1.81 18.31
CA MET A 324 13.95 0.88 19.38
C MET A 324 13.35 1.61 20.58
N LEU A 325 13.99 2.69 21.04
CA LEU A 325 13.55 3.48 22.20
C LEU A 325 12.23 4.22 21.95
N ARG A 326 11.93 4.59 20.70
CA ARG A 326 10.65 5.24 20.36
C ARG A 326 9.44 4.32 20.51
N GLY A 327 9.63 3.02 20.66
CA GLY A 327 8.55 2.02 20.77
C GLY A 327 7.60 2.01 19.56
N PRO A 328 6.77 0.97 19.40
CA PRO A 328 5.61 1.10 18.51
C PRO A 328 4.74 2.23 19.07
N LYS A 329 4.28 3.16 18.22
CA LYS A 329 3.24 4.12 18.63
C LYS A 329 2.04 3.29 19.11
N LYS A 330 1.82 3.23 20.43
CA LYS A 330 0.57 2.74 20.99
C LYS A 330 -0.51 3.71 20.53
N HIS A 331 -1.24 3.37 19.47
CA HIS A 331 -2.59 3.91 19.33
C HIS A 331 -3.37 3.39 20.54
N GLN A 332 -3.83 4.33 21.37
CA GLN A 332 -4.60 4.03 22.57
C GLN A 332 -5.83 3.23 22.15
N HIS A 333 -5.85 1.93 22.45
CA HIS A 333 -7.09 1.20 22.59
C HIS A 333 -7.79 1.78 23.82
N GLU A 334 -8.82 2.58 23.59
CA GLU A 334 -9.77 2.91 24.65
C GLU A 334 -10.48 1.60 25.04
N PRO A 335 -10.41 1.15 26.29
CA PRO A 335 -11.08 -0.08 26.70
C PRO A 335 -12.59 0.14 26.67
N LEU A 336 -13.29 -0.74 25.97
CA LEU A 336 -14.75 -0.78 25.88
C LEU A 336 -15.35 -0.75 27.30
N LYS A 337 -16.04 0.35 27.64
CA LYS A 337 -16.97 0.36 28.77
C LYS A 337 -18.18 -0.49 28.40
N TYR A 338 -18.19 -1.71 28.89
CA TYR A 338 -19.35 -2.58 28.84
C TYR A 338 -20.43 -2.03 29.79
N ASN A 339 -21.53 -1.52 29.23
CA ASN A 339 -22.70 -1.11 30.01
C ASN A 339 -23.84 -2.09 29.69
N GLY A 340 -23.84 -3.23 30.39
CA GLY A 340 -24.90 -4.22 30.30
C GLY A 340 -26.11 -3.79 31.11
N SER A 341 -27.21 -3.48 30.42
CA SER A 341 -28.55 -3.55 30.99
C SER A 341 -29.26 -4.73 30.32
N TYR A 342 -29.29 -5.87 30.98
CA TYR A 342 -30.15 -6.98 30.60
C TYR A 342 -31.44 -6.86 31.40
N SER A 343 -32.52 -6.52 30.70
CA SER A 343 -33.87 -6.72 31.20
C SER A 343 -34.15 -8.23 31.15
N ALA A 344 -34.24 -8.85 32.32
CA ALA A 344 -34.62 -10.25 32.47
C ALA A 344 -36.09 -10.42 32.05
N VAL A 345 -36.32 -11.10 30.92
CA VAL A 345 -37.63 -11.68 30.62
C VAL A 345 -37.69 -13.03 31.31
N ALA A 346 -38.47 -13.08 32.39
CA ALA A 346 -38.82 -14.31 33.09
C ALA A 346 -39.71 -15.17 32.20
N LEU A 347 -39.35 -16.45 32.07
CA LEU A 347 -40.21 -17.51 31.57
C LEU A 347 -41.35 -17.75 32.57
N ILE A 348 -42.59 -17.71 32.06
CA ILE A 348 -43.67 -18.62 32.46
C ILE A 348 -44.14 -19.29 31.18
#